data_AF-A0A961XZB9-F1
#
_entry.id   AF-A0A961XZB9-F1
#
_cell.length_a   1.000
_cell.length_b   1.000
_cell.length_c   1.000
_cell.angle_alpha   90.00
_cell.angle_beta   90.00
_cell.angle_gamma   90.00
#
_symmetry.space_group_name_H-M   'P 1'
#
loop_
_entity.id
_entity.type
_entity.pdbx_description
1 polymer ?
#
loop_
_entity_poly.entity_id
_entity_poly.type
_entity_poly.pdbx_seq_one_letter_code
_entity_poly.pdbx_strand_id
1 'polypeptide(L)'
;MSLAIPVSTPAKADVSGVFAAVAASRSKLFLLVFLIVAWVVVCWAARAEPLISGFINDVELSEIVPGADALGPIRDDVPVYDVLSNGKVSGYVFLTSDFVTTTGYSGKPIHVVMGVDPDGRITGVRLVKHSEPIVLVGIPESAIREVTEKYAGLDLVEEAKSGGSAHDLDIVSGATVTIMVIDDSIIRAGLKVVRQLGLGGLAPEKEPAGPQRQLVEFNGGSVPLSDWQTLDGDGSLRALRLDVGQVNKAFEDTGDQRATARPEKGAPEDIFIDMHLALVSAPEIGRTLLGDDEYENLREWLAEGEHAILVLGRGKYSFKGSGYVRGGIFDRIQLIQGDVSVRFFDKMHRRLGRLATADSPSFTELDLFKIPADIGFDPTEPFRLQLLVQRAVGAIDKTFITFDLGYRVPDRHVEKVTPASPAATAAAESVSAGAMERSDPDQLSHLWKRIWLQKRFEVAALVAAIVVLTGVFFFQMQVTRSERFTYWFRIGFLAFTLIVLGWYANAQLSVVNV
;
A
#
# COMPACT_ATOMS: atom_id res chain seq x y z
N MET A 1 -79.07 -11.99 -58.43
CA MET A 1 -78.66 -13.37 -58.75
C MET A 1 -78.26 -14.01 -57.43
N SER A 2 -79.02 -15.03 -57.02
CA SER A 2 -79.05 -15.60 -55.66
C SER A 2 -77.90 -16.58 -55.42
N LEU A 3 -77.34 -16.63 -54.21
CA LEU A 3 -76.72 -17.84 -53.65
C LEU A 3 -76.54 -17.68 -52.12
N ALA A 4 -77.14 -18.62 -51.39
CA ALA A 4 -77.15 -18.74 -49.94
C ALA A 4 -75.95 -19.56 -49.43
N ILE A 5 -75.41 -19.24 -48.24
CA ILE A 5 -74.51 -20.11 -47.43
C ILE A 5 -74.80 -19.84 -45.92
N PRO A 6 -74.76 -20.86 -45.02
CA PRO A 6 -75.50 -20.88 -43.75
C PRO A 6 -74.70 -20.44 -42.51
N VAL A 7 -75.44 -20.34 -41.40
CA VAL A 7 -75.04 -19.92 -40.04
C VAL A 7 -74.28 -21.04 -39.29
N SER A 8 -73.20 -20.69 -38.58
CA SER A 8 -72.63 -21.45 -37.44
C SER A 8 -72.32 -20.53 -36.27
N THR A 9 -72.70 -20.93 -35.05
CA THR A 9 -72.56 -20.22 -33.77
C THR A 9 -71.10 -20.10 -33.27
N PRO A 10 -70.72 -19.05 -32.51
CA PRO A 10 -69.36 -18.87 -32.01
C PRO A 10 -69.10 -19.53 -30.65
N ALA A 11 -67.87 -20.06 -30.47
CA ALA A 11 -67.36 -20.62 -29.22
C ALA A 11 -66.89 -19.53 -28.24
N LYS A 12 -67.13 -19.76 -26.94
CA LYS A 12 -66.70 -18.90 -25.81
C LYS A 12 -65.17 -18.90 -25.66
N ALA A 13 -64.57 -17.72 -25.52
CA ALA A 13 -63.16 -17.53 -25.17
C ALA A 13 -62.97 -17.55 -23.64
N ASP A 14 -61.93 -18.27 -23.20
CA ASP A 14 -61.51 -18.47 -21.81
C ASP A 14 -60.76 -17.23 -21.27
N VAL A 15 -61.25 -16.65 -20.16
CA VAL A 15 -60.75 -15.39 -19.55
C VAL A 15 -59.78 -15.67 -18.38
N SER A 16 -59.50 -16.94 -18.06
CA SER A 16 -58.65 -17.32 -16.92
C SER A 16 -57.18 -16.90 -17.05
N GLY A 17 -56.66 -16.75 -18.28
CA GLY A 17 -55.25 -16.40 -18.53
C GLY A 17 -54.86 -14.95 -18.21
N VAL A 18 -55.81 -14.01 -18.21
CA VAL A 18 -55.52 -12.57 -18.07
C VAL A 18 -55.23 -12.19 -16.61
N PHE A 19 -55.90 -12.81 -15.64
CA PHE A 19 -55.68 -12.53 -14.21
C PHE A 19 -54.33 -13.07 -13.68
N ALA A 20 -53.86 -14.21 -14.21
CA ALA A 20 -52.57 -14.78 -13.85
C ALA A 20 -51.37 -13.93 -14.33
N ALA A 21 -51.49 -13.32 -15.51
CA ALA A 21 -50.45 -12.46 -16.08
C ALA A 21 -50.29 -11.14 -15.30
N VAL A 22 -51.38 -10.56 -14.79
CA VAL A 22 -51.35 -9.32 -13.99
C VAL A 22 -50.75 -9.57 -12.59
N ALA A 23 -51.03 -10.72 -11.96
CA ALA A 23 -50.45 -11.08 -10.66
C ALA A 23 -48.93 -11.34 -10.74
N ALA A 24 -48.47 -12.03 -11.78
CA ALA A 24 -47.04 -12.30 -12.00
C ALA A 24 -46.23 -11.03 -12.32
N SER A 25 -46.83 -10.04 -13.00
CA SER A 25 -46.20 -8.75 -13.29
C SER A 25 -45.96 -7.92 -12.02
N ARG A 26 -46.93 -7.89 -11.09
CA ARG A 26 -46.81 -7.17 -9.82
C ARG A 26 -45.76 -7.78 -8.88
N SER A 27 -45.63 -9.11 -8.90
CA SER A 27 -44.64 -9.83 -8.08
C SER A 27 -43.20 -9.62 -8.57
N LYS A 28 -43.00 -9.57 -9.90
CA LYS A 28 -41.69 -9.24 -10.51
C LYS A 28 -41.28 -7.78 -10.26
N LEU A 29 -42.23 -6.85 -10.28
CA LEU A 29 -41.96 -5.44 -9.97
C LEU A 29 -41.58 -5.26 -8.49
N PHE A 30 -42.26 -5.96 -7.57
CA PHE A 30 -41.90 -5.95 -6.14
C PHE A 30 -40.51 -6.54 -5.88
N LEU A 31 -40.15 -7.64 -6.54
CA LEU A 31 -38.82 -8.24 -6.41
C LEU A 31 -37.72 -7.31 -6.96
N LEU A 32 -37.96 -6.64 -8.08
CA LEU A 32 -37.03 -5.67 -8.66
C LEU A 32 -36.83 -4.46 -7.75
N VAL A 33 -37.92 -3.90 -7.21
CA VAL A 33 -37.85 -2.76 -6.27
C VAL A 33 -37.16 -3.19 -4.98
N PHE A 34 -37.44 -4.37 -4.45
CA PHE A 34 -36.77 -4.89 -3.27
C PHE A 34 -35.28 -5.12 -3.51
N LEU A 35 -34.89 -5.65 -4.68
CA LEU A 35 -33.49 -5.80 -5.07
C LEU A 35 -32.79 -4.44 -5.24
N ILE A 36 -33.43 -3.44 -5.84
CA ILE A 36 -32.89 -2.09 -5.96
C ILE A 36 -32.75 -1.43 -4.59
N VAL A 37 -33.74 -1.55 -3.71
CA VAL A 37 -33.67 -1.00 -2.35
C VAL A 37 -32.59 -1.72 -1.54
N ALA A 38 -32.49 -3.05 -1.64
CA ALA A 38 -31.42 -3.81 -1.01
C ALA A 38 -30.03 -3.41 -1.56
N TRP A 39 -29.93 -3.15 -2.88
CA TRP A 39 -28.69 -2.65 -3.49
C TRP A 39 -28.34 -1.24 -3.01
N VAL A 40 -29.32 -0.34 -2.94
CA VAL A 40 -29.12 1.04 -2.45
C VAL A 40 -28.74 1.03 -0.97
N VAL A 41 -29.34 0.15 -0.15
CA VAL A 41 -28.98 -0.01 1.27
C VAL A 41 -27.58 -0.60 1.44
N VAL A 42 -27.19 -1.58 0.61
CA VAL A 42 -25.83 -2.14 0.62
C VAL A 42 -24.78 -1.13 0.15
N CYS A 43 -25.11 -0.29 -0.86
CA CYS A 43 -24.23 0.79 -1.31
C CYS A 43 -24.14 1.96 -0.30
N TRP A 44 -25.15 2.18 0.54
CA TRP A 44 -25.09 3.17 1.62
C TRP A 44 -24.35 2.69 2.87
N ALA A 45 -24.32 1.37 3.12
CA ALA A 45 -23.79 0.79 4.36
C ALA A 45 -22.27 0.51 4.36
N ALA A 46 -21.53 0.90 3.32
CA ALA A 46 -20.10 0.60 3.21
C ALA A 46 -19.18 1.83 3.32
N ARG A 47 -19.57 2.85 4.09
CA ARG A 47 -18.58 3.78 4.66
C ARG A 47 -18.11 3.20 5.99
N ALA A 48 -16.94 2.57 5.99
CA ALA A 48 -16.29 2.18 7.23
C ALA A 48 -16.14 3.44 8.10
N GLU A 49 -16.68 3.40 9.32
CA GLU A 49 -16.52 4.52 10.26
C GLU A 49 -15.02 4.75 10.53
N PRO A 50 -14.55 6.01 10.56
CA PRO A 50 -13.19 6.33 10.96
C PRO A 50 -12.84 5.73 12.32
N LEU A 51 -11.65 5.15 12.46
CA LEU A 51 -11.22 4.48 13.69
C LEU A 51 -11.19 5.44 14.88
N ILE A 52 -10.86 6.72 14.67
CA ILE A 52 -10.82 7.75 15.72
C ILE A 52 -12.12 7.83 16.53
N SER A 53 -13.28 7.53 15.92
CA SER A 53 -14.58 7.50 16.61
C SER A 53 -14.59 6.54 17.81
N GLY A 54 -13.83 5.44 17.73
CA GLY A 54 -13.70 4.45 18.80
C GLY A 54 -12.66 4.81 19.88
N PHE A 55 -11.80 5.81 19.65
CA PHE A 55 -10.69 6.16 20.55
C PHE A 55 -10.77 7.58 21.13
N ILE A 56 -11.60 8.46 20.57
CA ILE A 56 -11.66 9.87 21.00
C ILE A 56 -12.09 10.04 22.47
N ASN A 57 -12.83 9.06 23.01
CA ASN A 57 -13.26 9.06 24.42
C ASN A 57 -12.18 8.54 25.38
N ASP A 58 -11.06 8.02 24.88
CA ASP A 58 -9.94 7.53 25.69
C ASP A 58 -8.95 8.64 26.06
N VAL A 59 -9.20 9.88 25.63
CA VAL A 59 -8.32 11.04 25.87
C VAL A 59 -9.09 12.24 26.40
N GLU A 60 -8.45 13.07 27.22
CA GLU A 60 -8.99 14.37 27.58
C GLU A 60 -8.69 15.38 26.48
N LEU A 61 -9.71 16.02 25.92
CA LEU A 61 -9.57 16.93 24.77
C LEU A 61 -8.60 18.09 25.06
N SER A 62 -8.59 18.60 26.30
CA SER A 62 -7.69 19.67 26.73
C SER A 62 -6.22 19.26 26.80
N GLU A 63 -5.91 17.97 26.91
CA GLU A 63 -4.54 17.46 26.84
C GLU A 63 -4.03 17.37 25.40
N ILE A 64 -4.94 17.21 24.43
CA ILE A 64 -4.60 17.10 23.00
C ILE A 64 -4.59 18.47 22.32
N VAL A 65 -5.56 19.33 22.63
CA VAL A 65 -5.68 20.69 22.10
C VAL A 65 -5.89 21.64 23.28
N PRO A 66 -4.84 22.32 23.77
CA PRO A 66 -4.94 23.22 24.91
C PRO A 66 -5.96 24.34 24.67
N GLY A 67 -6.87 24.54 25.64
CA GLY A 67 -7.92 25.56 25.57
C GLY A 67 -9.16 25.19 24.75
N ALA A 68 -9.24 23.94 24.27
CA ALA A 68 -10.46 23.40 23.67
C ALA A 68 -11.59 23.22 24.70
N ASP A 69 -12.81 23.54 24.30
CA ASP A 69 -14.02 23.37 25.13
C ASP A 69 -15.05 22.42 24.51
N ALA A 70 -14.98 22.15 23.21
CA ALA A 70 -15.88 21.22 22.53
C ALA A 70 -15.24 20.51 21.32
N LEU A 71 -15.77 19.33 21.02
CA LEU A 71 -15.49 18.57 19.81
C LEU A 71 -16.61 18.87 18.78
N GLY A 72 -16.23 19.23 17.56
CA GLY A 72 -17.13 19.31 16.41
C GLY A 72 -17.48 17.92 15.86
N PRO A 73 -18.24 17.84 14.75
CA PRO A 73 -18.43 16.59 14.03
C PRO A 73 -17.12 16.14 13.36
N ILE A 74 -17.02 14.84 13.04
CA ILE A 74 -16.01 14.37 12.09
C ILE A 74 -16.27 15.02 10.74
N ARG A 75 -15.23 15.47 10.06
CA ARG A 75 -15.36 16.05 8.73
C ARG A 75 -15.70 14.97 7.68
N ASP A 76 -16.43 15.38 6.63
CA ASP A 76 -16.82 14.47 5.55
C ASP A 76 -15.69 14.16 4.56
N ASP A 77 -14.67 15.02 4.49
CA ASP A 77 -13.57 14.99 3.52
C ASP A 77 -12.30 14.30 4.05
N VAL A 78 -12.13 14.25 5.37
CA VAL A 78 -10.95 13.69 6.02
C VAL A 78 -11.31 13.19 7.43
N PRO A 79 -10.79 12.04 7.90
CA PRO A 79 -11.17 11.44 9.18
C PRO A 79 -10.56 12.18 10.39
N VAL A 80 -10.96 13.43 10.60
CA VAL A 80 -10.55 14.28 11.72
C VAL A 80 -11.76 14.95 12.35
N TYR A 81 -11.63 15.28 13.64
CA TYR A 81 -12.56 16.15 14.35
C TYR A 81 -12.09 17.60 14.27
N ASP A 82 -13.00 18.51 13.95
CA ASP A 82 -12.79 19.93 14.22
C ASP A 82 -12.84 20.14 15.74
N VAL A 83 -11.84 20.79 16.33
CA VAL A 83 -11.83 21.12 17.76
C VAL A 83 -12.16 22.59 17.94
N LEU A 84 -13.10 22.87 18.85
CA LEU A 84 -13.62 24.20 19.08
C LEU A 84 -13.06 24.77 20.40
N SER A 85 -12.80 26.08 20.36
CA SER A 85 -12.58 26.92 21.53
C SER A 85 -13.44 28.18 21.38
N ASN A 86 -14.36 28.42 22.31
CA ASN A 86 -15.30 29.55 22.26
C ASN A 86 -16.10 29.61 20.94
N GLY A 87 -16.47 28.43 20.40
CA GLY A 87 -17.25 28.30 19.15
C GLY A 87 -16.47 28.57 17.86
N LYS A 88 -15.13 28.69 17.92
CA LYS A 88 -14.26 28.77 16.73
C LYS A 88 -13.35 27.56 16.67
N VAL A 89 -13.03 27.10 15.46
CA VAL A 89 -12.05 26.03 15.26
C VAL A 89 -10.69 26.49 15.76
N SER A 90 -10.16 25.81 16.77
CA SER A 90 -8.85 26.05 17.39
C SER A 90 -7.80 25.00 17.01
N GLY A 91 -8.23 23.89 16.39
CA GLY A 91 -7.35 22.83 15.92
C GLY A 91 -8.14 21.63 15.41
N TYR A 92 -7.43 20.54 15.16
CA TYR A 92 -7.98 19.30 14.63
C TYR A 92 -7.43 18.11 15.41
N VAL A 93 -8.27 17.10 15.65
CA VAL A 93 -7.86 15.87 16.35
C VAL A 93 -8.16 14.65 15.50
N PHE A 94 -7.22 13.72 15.44
CA PHE A 94 -7.31 12.54 14.60
C PHE A 94 -6.51 11.36 15.17
N LEU A 95 -6.74 10.17 14.61
CA LEU A 95 -5.97 8.97 14.95
C LEU A 95 -4.93 8.73 13.86
N THR A 96 -3.67 8.51 14.23
CA THR A 96 -2.60 8.23 13.26
C THR A 96 -2.92 7.04 12.36
N SER A 97 -3.55 5.99 12.91
CA SER A 97 -3.92 4.77 12.19
C SER A 97 -5.03 4.95 11.15
N ASP A 98 -5.78 6.07 11.16
CA ASP A 98 -6.72 6.39 10.08
C ASP A 98 -5.98 6.87 8.80
N PHE A 99 -4.69 7.23 8.91
CA PHE A 99 -3.88 7.77 7.83
C PHE A 99 -2.69 6.89 7.43
N VAL A 100 -2.09 6.20 8.40
CA VAL A 100 -0.93 5.32 8.20
C VAL A 100 -1.03 4.06 9.06
N THR A 101 -0.87 2.90 8.45
CA THR A 101 -0.96 1.60 9.10
C THR A 101 0.43 1.07 9.48
N THR A 102 1.22 1.88 10.18
CA THR A 102 2.56 1.46 10.63
C THR A 102 2.42 0.41 11.75
N THR A 103 3.20 -0.67 11.66
CA THR A 103 3.17 -1.79 12.60
C THR A 103 4.54 -2.03 13.21
N GLY A 104 4.57 -2.48 14.47
CA GLY A 104 5.79 -2.85 15.20
C GLY A 104 5.97 -4.37 15.28
N TYR A 105 6.56 -4.84 16.39
CA TYR A 105 6.80 -6.28 16.59
C TYR A 105 5.53 -7.11 16.65
N SER A 106 4.42 -6.51 17.10
CA SER A 106 3.14 -7.21 17.20
C SER A 106 2.46 -7.45 15.85
N GLY A 107 2.91 -6.77 14.79
CA GLY A 107 2.24 -6.74 13.49
C GLY A 107 0.86 -6.05 13.52
N LYS A 108 0.48 -5.45 14.65
CA LYS A 108 -0.77 -4.68 14.81
C LYS A 108 -0.46 -3.18 14.79
N PRO A 109 -1.39 -2.34 14.31
CA PRO A 109 -1.22 -0.89 14.35
C PRO A 109 -1.03 -0.38 15.79
N ILE A 110 -0.22 0.66 15.93
CA ILE A 110 -0.11 1.43 17.17
C ILE A 110 -0.98 2.67 17.04
N HIS A 111 -1.95 2.81 17.93
CA HIS A 111 -2.97 3.84 17.87
C HIS A 111 -2.56 5.02 18.74
N VAL A 112 -2.35 6.16 18.08
CA VAL A 112 -1.99 7.43 18.71
C VAL A 112 -3.02 8.48 18.30
N VAL A 113 -3.63 9.13 19.28
CA VAL A 113 -4.48 10.30 19.06
C VAL A 113 -3.58 11.52 19.04
N MET A 114 -3.76 12.38 18.04
CA MET A 114 -2.91 13.53 17.79
C MET A 114 -3.74 14.77 17.50
N GLY A 115 -3.30 15.90 18.03
CA GLY A 115 -3.84 17.22 17.77
C GLY A 115 -2.91 18.07 16.91
N VAL A 116 -3.46 18.86 15.99
CA VAL A 116 -2.73 19.87 15.21
C VAL A 116 -3.46 21.20 15.20
N ASP A 117 -2.72 22.29 15.26
CA ASP A 117 -3.28 23.65 15.11
C ASP A 117 -3.35 24.08 13.63
N PRO A 118 -4.03 25.20 13.31
CA PRO A 118 -4.11 25.70 11.94
C PRO A 118 -2.76 26.11 11.32
N ASP A 119 -1.74 26.34 12.14
CA ASP A 119 -0.37 26.68 11.70
C ASP A 119 0.46 25.43 11.37
N GLY A 120 -0.10 24.23 11.58
CA GLY A 120 0.57 22.96 11.28
C GLY A 120 1.50 22.48 12.41
N ARG A 121 1.33 22.97 13.64
CA ARG A 121 2.08 22.48 14.80
C ARG A 121 1.30 21.40 15.53
N ILE A 122 2.02 20.42 16.06
CA ILE A 122 1.43 19.39 16.92
C ILE A 122 1.05 20.04 18.26
N THR A 123 -0.22 19.96 18.66
CA THR A 123 -0.69 20.54 19.93
C THR A 123 -0.64 19.56 21.10
N GLY A 124 -0.71 18.27 20.80
CA GLY A 124 -0.70 17.20 21.79
C GLY A 124 -0.78 15.82 21.14
N VAL A 125 -0.25 14.82 21.84
CA VAL A 125 -0.14 13.44 21.35
C VAL A 125 -0.43 12.48 22.49
N ARG A 126 -1.25 11.45 22.26
CA ARG A 126 -1.54 10.41 23.26
C ARG A 126 -1.53 9.03 22.65
N LEU A 127 -0.69 8.15 23.20
CA LEU A 127 -0.76 6.73 22.92
C LEU A 127 -2.03 6.16 23.58
N VAL A 128 -2.98 5.69 22.78
CA VAL A 128 -4.28 5.17 23.28
C VAL A 128 -4.36 3.65 23.25
N LYS A 129 -3.65 2.99 22.33
CA LYS A 129 -3.61 1.52 22.28
C LYS A 129 -2.40 1.01 21.52
N HIS A 130 -1.75 0.01 22.09
CA HIS A 130 -0.70 -0.77 21.41
C HIS A 130 -0.80 -2.24 21.79
N SER A 131 -0.14 -3.12 21.02
CA SER A 131 0.01 -4.55 21.34
C SER A 131 1.47 -4.99 21.38
N GLU A 132 2.38 -4.03 21.49
CA GLU A 132 3.81 -4.26 21.50
C GLU A 132 4.25 -5.01 22.76
N PRO A 133 5.18 -5.99 22.66
CA PRO A 133 5.66 -6.79 23.79
C PRO A 133 6.63 -6.03 24.72
N ILE A 134 6.52 -4.70 24.81
CA ILE A 134 7.42 -3.83 25.59
C ILE A 134 7.31 -4.06 27.11
N VAL A 135 6.12 -4.39 27.60
CA VAL A 135 5.90 -4.69 29.04
C VAL A 135 6.51 -6.04 29.39
N LEU A 136 6.56 -6.99 28.44
CA LEU A 136 7.19 -8.30 28.64
C LEU A 136 8.70 -8.20 28.81
N VAL A 137 9.33 -7.17 28.26
CA VAL A 137 10.76 -6.86 28.45
C VAL A 137 11.01 -5.93 29.64
N GLY A 138 9.99 -5.62 30.44
CA GLY A 138 10.09 -4.85 31.69
C GLY A 138 10.08 -3.33 31.51
N ILE A 139 9.74 -2.82 30.33
CA ILE A 139 9.65 -1.38 30.08
C ILE A 139 8.24 -0.90 30.46
N PRO A 140 8.10 0.06 31.38
CA PRO A 140 6.79 0.58 31.75
C PRO A 140 6.18 1.39 30.61
N GLU A 141 4.87 1.25 30.40
CA GLU A 141 4.12 2.01 29.37
C GLU A 141 4.26 3.53 29.54
N SER A 142 4.40 4.00 30.78
CA SER A 142 4.63 5.42 31.09
C SER A 142 5.88 5.99 30.42
N ALA A 143 6.95 5.20 30.25
CA ALA A 143 8.17 5.65 29.59
C ALA A 143 7.95 5.89 28.09
N ILE A 144 7.14 5.04 27.44
CA ILE A 144 6.76 5.23 26.04
C ILE A 144 5.88 6.46 25.90
N ARG A 145 4.91 6.61 26.80
CA ARG A 145 4.00 7.75 26.81
C ARG A 145 4.76 9.06 26.99
N GLU A 146 5.71 9.13 27.92
CA GLU A 146 6.55 10.32 28.16
C GLU A 146 7.35 10.71 26.91
N VAL A 147 7.93 9.75 26.19
CA VAL A 147 8.63 10.03 24.93
C VAL A 147 7.67 10.45 23.81
N THR A 148 6.50 9.82 23.74
CA THR A 148 5.47 10.11 22.72
C THR A 148 4.85 11.50 22.91
N GLU A 149 4.67 11.94 24.15
CA GLU A 149 4.06 13.24 24.48
C GLU A 149 4.99 14.42 24.15
N LYS A 150 6.31 14.19 24.02
CA LYS A 150 7.29 15.23 23.62
C LYS A 150 7.13 15.75 22.19
N TYR A 151 6.37 15.06 21.34
CA TYR A 151 6.07 15.55 19.99
C TYR A 151 5.17 16.79 20.00
N ALA A 152 4.50 17.09 21.13
CA ALA A 152 3.79 18.35 21.30
C ALA A 152 4.74 19.56 21.12
N GLY A 153 4.35 20.49 20.26
CA GLY A 153 5.13 21.66 19.86
C GLY A 153 5.93 21.50 18.57
N LEU A 154 6.06 20.27 18.04
CA LEU A 154 6.76 20.03 16.79
C LEU A 154 6.08 20.75 15.61
N ASP A 155 6.90 21.34 14.73
CA ASP A 155 6.46 22.04 13.53
C ASP A 155 6.48 21.09 12.32
N LEU A 156 5.29 20.65 11.87
CA LEU A 156 5.20 19.74 10.72
C LEU A 156 5.55 20.44 9.40
N VAL A 157 5.48 21.77 9.34
CA VAL A 157 5.86 22.55 8.15
C VAL A 157 7.38 22.58 8.00
N GLU A 158 8.12 22.75 9.10
CA GLU A 158 9.58 22.63 9.10
C GLU A 158 10.02 21.18 8.83
N GLU A 159 9.34 20.21 9.43
CA GLU A 159 9.59 18.80 9.19
C GLU A 159 9.46 18.45 7.70
N ALA A 160 8.39 18.90 7.04
CA ALA A 160 8.18 18.72 5.60
C ALA A 160 9.31 19.33 4.76
N LYS A 161 9.77 20.55 5.11
CA LYS A 161 10.85 21.25 4.39
C LYS A 161 12.21 20.58 4.55
N SER A 162 12.47 20.02 5.73
CA SER A 162 13.70 19.26 6.02
C SER A 162 13.68 17.85 5.41
N GLY A 163 12.54 17.42 4.86
CA GLY A 163 12.33 16.08 4.35
C GLY A 163 12.35 15.01 5.45
N GLY A 164 11.89 15.32 6.66
CA GLY A 164 11.83 14.33 7.75
C GLY A 164 13.08 14.27 8.62
N SER A 165 13.78 15.40 8.81
CA SER A 165 15.04 15.46 9.58
C SER A 165 15.11 16.65 10.55
N ALA A 166 14.00 17.37 10.77
CA ALA A 166 14.01 18.55 11.63
C ALA A 166 13.88 18.21 13.12
N HIS A 167 13.41 17.00 13.46
CA HIS A 167 13.31 16.53 14.82
C HIS A 167 14.35 15.45 15.16
N ASP A 168 14.75 15.42 16.43
CA ASP A 168 15.58 14.36 16.97
C ASP A 168 14.72 13.20 17.49
N LEU A 169 15.15 11.98 17.22
CA LEU A 169 14.47 10.78 17.69
C LEU A 169 14.88 10.43 19.12
N ASP A 170 14.02 10.71 20.07
CA ASP A 170 14.15 10.23 21.45
C ASP A 170 13.75 8.75 21.54
N ILE A 171 14.67 7.88 21.99
CA ILE A 171 14.42 6.43 22.06
C ILE A 171 14.36 5.92 23.51
N VAL A 172 13.35 5.09 23.81
CA VAL A 172 13.31 4.27 25.02
C VAL A 172 14.14 3.00 24.81
N SER A 173 15.12 2.82 25.68
CA SER A 173 16.03 1.68 25.60
C SER A 173 15.30 0.35 25.76
N GLY A 174 15.50 -0.55 24.79
CA GLY A 174 14.80 -1.84 24.70
C GLY A 174 13.43 -1.77 24.00
N ALA A 175 12.92 -0.58 23.68
CA ALA A 175 11.71 -0.36 22.88
C ALA A 175 11.98 0.46 21.61
N THR A 176 13.21 0.39 21.09
CA THR A 176 13.70 1.18 19.95
C THR A 176 12.77 1.12 18.75
N VAL A 177 12.41 -0.10 18.31
CA VAL A 177 11.51 -0.28 17.17
C VAL A 177 10.13 0.29 17.44
N THR A 178 9.56 0.00 18.60
CA THR A 178 8.22 0.48 18.96
C THR A 178 8.17 2.00 18.94
N ILE A 179 9.20 2.67 19.49
CA ILE A 179 9.30 4.13 19.47
C ILE A 179 9.48 4.67 18.06
N MET A 180 10.33 4.05 17.25
CA MET A 180 10.49 4.42 15.83
C MET A 180 9.18 4.29 15.04
N VAL A 181 8.39 3.25 15.30
CA VAL A 181 7.08 3.06 14.67
C VAL A 181 6.09 4.14 15.11
N ILE A 182 6.10 4.51 16.39
CA ILE A 182 5.27 5.60 16.91
C ILE A 182 5.66 6.93 16.28
N ASP A 183 6.95 7.26 16.29
CA ASP A 183 7.55 8.42 15.63
C ASP A 183 7.05 8.56 14.19
N ASP A 184 7.31 7.56 13.37
CA ASP A 184 6.90 7.54 11.97
C ASP A 184 5.38 7.69 11.78
N SER A 185 4.59 7.08 12.66
CA SER A 185 3.14 7.20 12.60
C SER A 185 2.68 8.63 12.88
N ILE A 186 3.31 9.31 13.84
CA ILE A 186 3.01 10.70 14.21
C ILE A 186 3.39 11.63 13.08
N ILE A 187 4.63 11.55 12.60
CA ILE A 187 5.14 12.43 11.55
C ILE A 187 4.33 12.27 10.27
N ARG A 188 4.15 11.04 9.78
CA ARG A 188 3.47 10.80 8.49
C ARG A 188 1.98 11.10 8.54
N ALA A 189 1.28 10.69 9.61
CA ALA A 189 -0.14 11.03 9.74
C ALA A 189 -0.32 12.54 9.87
N GLY A 190 0.52 13.21 10.67
CA GLY A 190 0.55 14.66 10.81
C GLY A 190 0.73 15.37 9.47
N LEU A 191 1.76 15.00 8.70
CA LEU A 191 2.02 15.59 7.39
C LEU A 191 0.85 15.39 6.41
N LYS A 192 0.26 14.19 6.38
CA LYS A 192 -0.94 13.92 5.57
C LYS A 192 -2.10 14.84 5.94
N VAL A 193 -2.40 14.98 7.23
CA VAL A 193 -3.48 15.85 7.72
C VAL A 193 -3.21 17.32 7.40
N VAL A 194 -2.02 17.83 7.73
CA VAL A 194 -1.63 19.23 7.51
C VAL A 194 -1.71 19.57 6.01
N ARG A 195 -1.24 18.68 5.12
CA ARG A 195 -1.34 18.87 3.66
C ARG A 195 -2.78 18.81 3.16
N GLN A 196 -3.55 17.81 3.58
CA GLN A 196 -4.93 17.63 3.12
C GLN A 196 -5.85 18.77 3.54
N LEU A 197 -5.64 19.32 4.74
CA LEU A 197 -6.39 20.46 5.28
C LEU A 197 -5.82 21.83 4.87
N GLY A 198 -4.64 21.88 4.24
CA GLY A 198 -4.01 23.13 3.83
C GLY A 198 -3.44 23.96 4.99
N LEU A 199 -3.06 23.31 6.10
CA LEU A 199 -2.59 23.98 7.32
C LEU A 199 -1.13 24.43 7.18
N GLY A 200 -0.77 25.51 7.88
CA GLY A 200 0.61 26.03 7.86
C GLY A 200 1.15 26.42 6.47
N GLY A 201 0.27 26.58 5.48
CA GLY A 201 0.64 26.86 4.08
C GLY A 201 1.16 25.66 3.30
N LEU A 202 1.09 24.44 3.85
CA LEU A 202 1.27 23.22 3.07
C LEU A 202 0.04 23.00 2.18
N ALA A 203 0.24 22.38 1.02
CA ALA A 203 -0.84 22.03 0.11
C ALA A 203 -0.87 20.51 -0.06
N PRO A 204 -2.00 19.93 -0.47
CA PRO A 204 -2.04 18.54 -0.91
C PRO A 204 -0.98 18.35 -2.01
N GLU A 205 -0.26 17.23 -1.97
CA GLU A 205 0.59 16.85 -3.09
C GLU A 205 -0.31 16.75 -4.34
N LYS A 206 -0.03 17.62 -5.31
CA LYS A 206 -0.72 17.56 -6.60
C LYS A 206 -0.23 16.33 -7.32
N GLU A 207 -1.16 15.53 -7.85
CA GLU A 207 -0.77 14.53 -8.83
C GLU A 207 0.09 15.19 -9.92
N PRO A 208 1.23 14.61 -10.28
CA PRO A 208 2.15 15.21 -11.22
C PRO A 208 1.44 15.41 -12.56
N ALA A 209 1.12 16.66 -12.90
CA ALA A 209 0.48 17.04 -14.16
C ALA A 209 1.46 16.98 -15.37
N GLY A 210 2.61 16.34 -15.20
CA GLY A 210 3.68 16.21 -16.20
C GLY A 210 3.78 14.80 -16.80
N PRO A 211 4.71 14.59 -17.75
CA PRO A 211 5.03 13.25 -18.23
C PRO A 211 5.41 12.36 -17.05
N GLN A 212 4.71 11.24 -16.90
CA GLN A 212 5.02 10.26 -15.86
C GLN A 212 6.35 9.59 -16.21
N ARG A 213 7.14 9.30 -15.19
CA ARG A 213 8.40 8.59 -15.34
C ARG A 213 8.18 7.16 -14.88
N GLN A 214 8.77 6.20 -15.59
CA GLN A 214 8.80 4.81 -15.15
C GLN A 214 10.19 4.23 -15.37
N LEU A 215 10.49 3.14 -14.65
CA LEU A 215 11.70 2.37 -14.92
C LEU A 215 11.64 1.80 -16.34
N VAL A 216 12.77 1.81 -17.06
CA VAL A 216 12.84 1.24 -18.40
C VAL A 216 12.47 -0.24 -18.34
N GLU A 217 11.40 -0.63 -19.04
CA GLU A 217 11.02 -2.03 -19.20
C GLU A 217 11.73 -2.67 -20.39
N PHE A 218 12.15 -3.93 -20.23
CA PHE A 218 12.73 -4.71 -21.32
C PHE A 218 11.84 -5.92 -21.62
N ASN A 219 10.79 -5.69 -22.41
CA ASN A 219 9.88 -6.74 -22.86
C ASN A 219 10.41 -7.40 -24.15
N GLY A 220 11.10 -8.54 -24.01
CA GLY A 220 11.55 -9.36 -25.14
C GLY A 220 12.83 -8.89 -25.86
N GLY A 221 13.53 -7.89 -25.31
CA GLY A 221 14.84 -7.43 -25.76
C GLY A 221 15.98 -7.81 -24.81
N SER A 222 17.23 -7.74 -25.27
CA SER A 222 18.39 -7.94 -24.39
C SER A 222 18.58 -6.72 -23.49
N VAL A 223 18.46 -6.91 -22.18
CA VAL A 223 18.90 -5.92 -21.18
C VAL A 223 20.43 -5.78 -21.29
N PRO A 224 20.98 -4.57 -21.42
CA PRO A 224 22.42 -4.37 -21.37
C PRO A 224 22.96 -4.81 -20.01
N LEU A 225 24.10 -5.49 -20.00
CA LEU A 225 24.81 -5.85 -18.76
C LEU A 225 26.02 -4.93 -18.61
N SER A 226 26.17 -4.39 -17.41
CA SER A 226 27.31 -3.56 -17.00
C SER A 226 28.24 -4.37 -16.08
N ASP A 227 29.18 -3.70 -15.42
CA ASP A 227 30.00 -4.26 -14.34
C ASP A 227 29.81 -3.46 -13.05
N TRP A 228 30.37 -3.94 -11.93
CA TRP A 228 30.24 -3.25 -10.65
C TRP A 228 30.82 -1.84 -10.71
N GLN A 229 32.02 -1.68 -11.29
CA GLN A 229 32.70 -0.39 -11.37
C GLN A 229 31.88 0.64 -12.16
N THR A 230 31.18 0.23 -13.22
CA THR A 230 30.29 1.09 -14.01
C THR A 230 29.08 1.52 -13.20
N LEU A 231 28.42 0.59 -12.49
CA LEU A 231 27.26 0.90 -11.66
C LEU A 231 27.61 1.81 -10.46
N ASP A 232 28.79 1.63 -9.87
CA ASP A 232 29.32 2.52 -8.83
C ASP A 232 29.63 3.92 -9.38
N GLY A 233 30.23 3.98 -10.57
CA GLY A 233 30.63 5.23 -11.21
C GLY A 233 29.48 6.09 -11.73
N ASP A 234 28.36 5.48 -12.14
CA ASP A 234 27.21 6.19 -12.70
C ASP A 234 26.08 6.48 -11.68
N GLY A 235 26.23 5.99 -10.44
CA GLY A 235 25.28 6.20 -9.35
C GLY A 235 24.13 5.19 -9.28
N SER A 236 24.12 4.16 -10.13
CA SER A 236 23.21 3.00 -10.01
C SER A 236 23.47 2.19 -8.75
N LEU A 237 24.69 2.28 -8.23
CA LEU A 237 25.09 1.82 -6.90
C LEU A 237 25.57 3.04 -6.11
N ARG A 238 25.09 3.19 -4.88
CA ARG A 238 25.51 4.26 -3.96
C ARG A 238 26.04 3.65 -2.68
N ALA A 239 27.02 4.30 -2.07
CA ALA A 239 27.66 3.81 -0.85
C ALA A 239 27.60 4.83 0.29
N LEU A 240 27.41 4.32 1.50
CA LEU A 240 27.64 5.01 2.78
C LEU A 240 28.82 4.33 3.46
N ARG A 241 29.92 5.06 3.61
CA ARG A 241 31.13 4.58 4.29
C ARG A 241 31.34 5.43 5.52
N LEU A 242 31.30 4.78 6.68
CA LEU A 242 31.56 5.40 7.97
C LEU A 242 32.77 4.71 8.61
N ASP A 243 33.71 5.51 9.08
CA ASP A 243 34.79 5.07 9.94
C ASP A 243 34.46 5.30 11.43
N VAL A 244 35.26 4.69 12.32
CA VAL A 244 35.07 4.83 13.78
C VAL A 244 35.21 6.29 14.23
N GLY A 245 36.10 7.06 13.61
CA GLY A 245 36.32 8.47 13.92
C GLY A 245 35.10 9.33 13.62
N GLN A 246 34.49 9.16 12.45
CA GLN A 246 33.28 9.85 12.01
C GLN A 246 32.10 9.55 12.94
N VAL A 247 31.91 8.29 13.34
CA VAL A 247 30.85 7.91 14.27
C VAL A 247 31.09 8.50 15.65
N ASN A 248 32.33 8.45 16.15
CA ASN A 248 32.69 9.06 17.43
C ASN A 248 32.42 10.56 17.45
N LYS A 249 32.86 11.27 16.42
CA LYS A 249 32.60 12.70 16.27
C LYS A 249 31.10 13.01 16.19
N ALA A 250 30.33 12.26 15.40
CA ALA A 250 28.90 12.50 15.28
C ALA A 250 28.16 12.36 16.62
N PHE A 251 28.56 11.42 17.48
CA PHE A 251 28.02 11.32 18.84
C PHE A 251 28.51 12.45 19.76
N GLU A 252 29.75 12.93 19.61
CA GLU A 252 30.26 14.09 20.36
C GLU A 252 29.48 15.36 19.99
N ASP A 253 29.17 15.54 18.71
CA ASP A 253 28.43 16.69 18.17
C ASP A 253 26.98 16.75 18.71
N THR A 254 26.42 15.65 19.21
CA THR A 254 25.12 15.66 19.91
C THR A 254 25.17 16.33 21.29
N GLY A 255 26.36 16.47 21.88
CA GLY A 255 26.54 17.00 23.24
C GLY A 255 26.15 16.05 24.37
N ASP A 256 25.75 14.80 24.08
CA ASP A 256 25.48 13.80 25.14
C ASP A 256 26.79 13.33 25.79
N GLN A 257 27.03 13.80 27.02
CA GLN A 257 28.22 13.44 27.80
C GLN A 257 28.33 11.92 28.05
N ARG A 258 27.19 11.21 28.14
CA ARG A 258 27.17 9.76 28.36
C ARG A 258 27.67 9.02 27.11
N ALA A 259 27.34 9.53 25.94
CA ALA A 259 27.79 9.03 24.64
C ALA A 259 29.28 9.33 24.41
N THR A 260 29.71 10.53 24.78
CA THR A 260 31.12 10.96 24.69
C THR A 260 32.03 10.14 25.60
N ALA A 261 31.55 9.76 26.80
CA ALA A 261 32.30 8.93 27.73
C ALA A 261 32.49 7.47 27.27
N ARG A 262 31.80 7.04 26.20
CA ARG A 262 31.83 5.67 25.68
C ARG A 262 32.00 5.64 24.15
N PRO A 263 33.15 6.10 23.63
CA PRO A 263 33.41 6.06 22.21
C PRO A 263 33.46 4.62 21.68
N GLU A 264 33.13 4.47 20.41
CA GLU A 264 33.32 3.23 19.66
C GLU A 264 34.81 2.87 19.63
N LYS A 265 35.12 1.58 19.78
CA LYS A 265 36.51 1.11 19.95
C LYS A 265 37.16 0.83 18.60
N GLY A 266 38.43 1.22 18.47
CA GLY A 266 39.25 0.93 17.30
C GLY A 266 40.15 2.11 16.92
N ALA A 267 40.93 1.94 15.86
CA ALA A 267 41.58 3.07 15.23
C ALA A 267 40.52 3.95 14.54
N PRO A 268 40.67 5.28 14.50
CA PRO A 268 39.70 6.18 13.86
C PRO A 268 39.37 5.80 12.42
N GLU A 269 40.36 5.34 11.66
CA GLU A 269 40.24 4.90 10.27
C GLU A 269 39.68 3.48 10.07
N ASP A 270 39.43 2.74 11.16
CA ASP A 270 38.80 1.42 11.06
C ASP A 270 37.40 1.57 10.44
N ILE A 271 37.08 0.70 9.48
CA ILE A 271 35.76 0.66 8.86
C ILE A 271 34.71 0.30 9.92
N PHE A 272 33.86 1.26 10.25
CA PHE A 272 32.70 1.02 11.08
C PHE A 272 31.63 0.30 10.25
N ILE A 273 31.26 0.87 9.10
CA ILE A 273 30.40 0.22 8.10
C ILE A 273 30.73 0.75 6.70
N ASP A 274 30.72 -0.16 5.72
CA ASP A 274 30.73 0.13 4.29
C ASP A 274 29.46 -0.51 3.70
N MET A 275 28.43 0.32 3.52
CA MET A 275 27.10 -0.07 3.11
C MET A 275 26.84 0.40 1.68
N HIS A 276 26.39 -0.49 0.80
CA HIS A 276 26.01 -0.16 -0.57
C HIS A 276 24.52 -0.40 -0.83
N LEU A 277 23.93 0.39 -1.72
CA LEU A 277 22.51 0.39 -2.06
C LEU A 277 22.32 0.46 -3.57
N ALA A 278 21.43 -0.38 -4.10
CA ALA A 278 20.98 -0.35 -5.50
C ALA A 278 19.49 -0.68 -5.62
N LEU A 279 18.78 -0.01 -6.54
CA LEU A 279 17.39 -0.33 -6.88
C LEU A 279 17.34 -1.47 -7.91
N VAL A 280 17.34 -2.72 -7.43
CA VAL A 280 17.44 -3.92 -8.28
C VAL A 280 16.16 -4.28 -9.02
N SER A 281 15.04 -3.62 -8.72
CA SER A 281 13.86 -3.69 -9.59
C SER A 281 14.09 -3.00 -10.96
N ALA A 282 15.10 -2.12 -11.09
CA ALA A 282 15.52 -1.61 -12.39
C ALA A 282 16.24 -2.72 -13.19
N PRO A 283 15.80 -3.08 -14.41
CA PRO A 283 16.24 -4.32 -15.04
C PRO A 283 17.74 -4.46 -15.29
N GLU A 284 18.41 -3.42 -15.77
CA GLU A 284 19.86 -3.48 -15.99
C GLU A 284 20.62 -3.64 -14.67
N ILE A 285 20.24 -2.88 -13.63
CA ILE A 285 20.86 -2.94 -12.30
C ILE A 285 20.66 -4.34 -11.70
N GLY A 286 19.42 -4.83 -11.72
CA GLY A 286 19.05 -6.13 -11.21
C GLY A 286 19.77 -7.28 -11.91
N ARG A 287 19.72 -7.36 -13.23
CA ARG A 287 20.40 -8.44 -13.98
C ARG A 287 21.91 -8.38 -13.84
N THR A 288 22.51 -7.19 -13.81
CA THR A 288 23.96 -7.04 -13.63
C THR A 288 24.41 -7.56 -12.26
N LEU A 289 23.72 -7.16 -11.18
CA LEU A 289 24.14 -7.49 -9.80
C LEU A 289 23.73 -8.90 -9.36
N LEU A 290 22.55 -9.37 -9.77
CA LEU A 290 21.97 -10.64 -9.34
C LEU A 290 22.27 -11.79 -10.30
N GLY A 291 22.48 -11.48 -11.58
CA GLY A 291 22.51 -12.47 -12.66
C GLY A 291 21.10 -12.88 -13.09
N ASP A 292 21.02 -13.64 -14.19
CA ASP A 292 19.74 -13.96 -14.84
C ASP A 292 18.79 -14.76 -13.94
N ASP A 293 19.26 -15.87 -13.38
CA ASP A 293 18.42 -16.76 -12.56
C ASP A 293 17.86 -16.05 -11.31
N GLU A 294 18.71 -15.31 -10.61
CA GLU A 294 18.30 -14.62 -9.39
C GLU A 294 17.45 -13.37 -9.68
N TYR A 295 17.67 -12.72 -10.83
CA TYR A 295 16.79 -11.65 -11.27
C TYR A 295 15.40 -12.17 -11.65
N GLU A 296 15.28 -13.35 -12.28
CA GLU A 296 13.98 -13.98 -12.50
C GLU A 296 13.32 -14.37 -11.17
N ASN A 297 14.07 -14.91 -10.20
CA ASN A 297 13.56 -15.15 -8.84
C ASN A 297 13.06 -13.87 -8.14
N LEU A 298 13.73 -12.72 -8.40
CA LEU A 298 13.30 -11.42 -7.92
C LEU A 298 11.98 -10.99 -8.59
N ARG A 299 11.87 -11.14 -9.92
CA ARG A 299 10.65 -10.80 -10.66
C ARG A 299 9.45 -11.65 -10.23
N GLU A 300 9.66 -12.95 -9.99
CA GLU A 300 8.60 -13.83 -9.46
C GLU A 300 8.19 -13.46 -8.01
N TRP A 301 9.09 -12.84 -7.26
CA TRP A 301 8.79 -12.41 -5.89
C TRP A 301 7.98 -11.13 -5.84
N LEU A 302 8.18 -10.21 -6.80
CA LEU A 302 7.53 -8.91 -6.84
C LEU A 302 6.15 -9.00 -7.50
N ALA A 303 5.13 -8.50 -6.80
CA ALA A 303 3.83 -8.23 -7.39
C ALA A 303 3.84 -6.90 -8.15
N GLU A 304 2.75 -6.61 -8.87
CA GLU A 304 2.56 -5.34 -9.56
C GLU A 304 2.68 -4.15 -8.60
N GLY A 305 3.46 -3.13 -8.98
CA GLY A 305 3.75 -1.95 -8.16
C GLY A 305 4.74 -2.17 -7.02
N GLU A 306 5.20 -3.40 -6.76
CA GLU A 306 6.25 -3.65 -5.78
C GLU A 306 7.64 -3.43 -6.38
N HIS A 307 8.55 -2.90 -5.56
CA HIS A 307 9.94 -2.67 -5.95
C HIS A 307 10.90 -3.39 -5.02
N ALA A 308 12.18 -3.43 -5.38
CA ALA A 308 13.20 -4.03 -4.54
C ALA A 308 14.51 -3.26 -4.56
N ILE A 309 15.13 -3.18 -3.39
CA ILE A 309 16.49 -2.69 -3.21
C ILE A 309 17.41 -3.83 -2.77
N LEU A 310 18.66 -3.77 -3.20
CA LEU A 310 19.75 -4.57 -2.67
C LEU A 310 20.55 -3.70 -1.69
N VAL A 311 20.76 -4.22 -0.49
CA VAL A 311 21.64 -3.62 0.51
C VAL A 311 22.80 -4.58 0.78
N LEU A 312 24.01 -4.06 0.66
CA LEU A 312 25.25 -4.79 0.91
C LEU A 312 25.96 -4.15 2.08
N GLY A 313 26.62 -4.95 2.92
CA GLY A 313 27.26 -4.45 4.12
C GLY A 313 28.53 -5.22 4.48
N ARG A 314 29.54 -4.49 4.94
CA ARG A 314 30.75 -5.03 5.59
C ARG A 314 31.26 -4.03 6.63
N GLY A 315 32.06 -4.52 7.58
CA GLY A 315 32.60 -3.71 8.66
C GLY A 315 32.23 -4.27 10.03
N LYS A 316 32.43 -3.47 11.07
CA LYS A 316 32.13 -3.84 12.46
C LYS A 316 30.63 -3.74 12.78
N TYR A 317 29.93 -2.82 12.13
CA TYR A 317 28.51 -2.57 12.34
C TYR A 317 27.67 -3.20 11.23
N SER A 318 26.52 -3.75 11.62
CA SER A 318 25.57 -4.40 10.72
C SER A 318 24.36 -3.50 10.51
N PHE A 319 23.87 -3.40 9.28
CA PHE A 319 22.63 -2.69 8.98
C PHE A 319 21.38 -3.49 9.35
N LYS A 320 21.51 -4.79 9.68
CA LYS A 320 20.35 -5.66 9.94
C LYS A 320 19.72 -5.44 11.29
N GLY A 321 20.52 -5.03 12.26
CA GLY A 321 20.02 -4.84 13.60
C GLY A 321 20.09 -6.06 14.51
N SER A 322 19.53 -5.91 15.71
CA SER A 322 19.40 -6.99 16.69
C SER A 322 18.06 -7.73 16.59
N GLY A 323 17.04 -7.08 16.02
CA GLY A 323 15.68 -7.61 15.87
C GLY A 323 15.47 -8.54 14.67
N TYR A 324 16.49 -8.76 13.83
CA TYR A 324 16.39 -9.59 12.63
C TYR A 324 16.41 -11.10 12.98
N VAL A 325 15.24 -11.65 13.26
CA VAL A 325 14.93 -13.08 13.42
C VAL A 325 13.64 -13.41 12.63
N ARG A 326 13.20 -14.67 12.58
CA ARG A 326 11.89 -15.00 11.97
C ARG A 326 10.75 -14.26 12.70
N GLY A 327 9.89 -13.59 11.94
CA GLY A 327 8.88 -12.64 12.41
C GLY A 327 9.45 -11.29 12.87
N GLY A 328 10.73 -11.04 12.62
CA GLY A 328 11.47 -9.88 13.09
C GLY A 328 11.49 -8.71 12.11
N ILE A 329 12.09 -7.62 12.58
CA ILE A 329 12.20 -6.34 11.89
C ILE A 329 13.67 -5.95 11.76
N PHE A 330 14.00 -5.25 10.68
CA PHE A 330 15.31 -4.64 10.48
C PHE A 330 15.38 -3.30 11.21
N ASP A 331 15.86 -3.33 12.46
CA ASP A 331 15.78 -2.19 13.40
C ASP A 331 16.81 -1.07 13.18
N ARG A 332 17.68 -1.19 12.16
CA ARG A 332 18.72 -0.21 11.86
C ARG A 332 18.59 0.46 10.50
N ILE A 333 17.65 0.04 9.67
CA ILE A 333 17.43 0.67 8.37
C ILE A 333 15.96 0.98 8.15
N GLN A 334 15.73 2.13 7.53
CA GLN A 334 14.42 2.50 7.00
C GLN A 334 14.59 3.26 5.69
N LEU A 335 13.71 3.02 4.74
CA LEU A 335 13.64 3.82 3.52
C LEU A 335 12.73 5.01 3.78
N ILE A 336 13.12 6.18 3.28
CA ILE A 336 12.34 7.43 3.35
C ILE A 336 12.28 8.07 1.96
N GLN A 337 11.08 8.43 1.51
CA GLN A 337 10.81 9.16 0.26
C GLN A 337 9.64 10.12 0.48
N GLY A 338 9.92 11.43 0.52
CA GLY A 338 8.90 12.43 0.82
C GLY A 338 8.24 12.15 2.18
N ASP A 339 6.91 11.99 2.18
CA ASP A 339 6.11 11.65 3.37
C ASP A 339 5.94 10.13 3.57
N VAL A 340 6.62 9.32 2.77
CA VAL A 340 6.54 7.87 2.78
C VAL A 340 7.78 7.28 3.42
N SER A 341 7.58 6.26 4.23
CA SER A 341 8.66 5.46 4.80
C SER A 341 8.35 3.96 4.68
N VAL A 342 9.40 3.15 4.62
CA VAL A 342 9.33 1.69 4.65
C VAL A 342 10.23 1.17 5.76
N ARG A 343 9.63 0.42 6.68
CA ARG A 343 10.35 -0.47 7.59
C ARG A 343 10.30 -1.89 7.06
N PHE A 344 11.44 -2.53 7.07
CA PHE A 344 11.57 -3.87 6.51
C PHE A 344 11.33 -4.94 7.57
N PHE A 345 10.53 -5.93 7.20
CA PHE A 345 10.26 -7.13 7.98
C PHE A 345 10.87 -8.34 7.28
N ASP A 346 11.02 -9.44 8.01
CA ASP A 346 11.53 -10.70 7.46
C ASP A 346 10.75 -11.21 6.24
N LYS A 347 9.42 -11.03 6.19
CA LYS A 347 8.57 -11.38 5.04
C LYS A 347 8.87 -10.55 3.77
N MET A 348 9.51 -9.40 3.95
CA MET A 348 9.91 -8.46 2.89
C MET A 348 11.38 -8.64 2.53
N HIS A 349 12.03 -9.69 3.04
CA HIS A 349 13.46 -9.87 2.93
C HIS A 349 13.82 -11.21 2.27
N ARG A 350 14.87 -11.19 1.46
CA ARG A 350 15.57 -12.40 0.99
C ARG A 350 17.07 -12.20 1.11
N ARG A 351 17.78 -13.24 1.54
CA ARG A 351 19.24 -13.23 1.57
C ARG A 351 19.78 -13.60 0.20
N LEU A 352 20.69 -12.79 -0.32
CA LEU A 352 21.43 -13.09 -1.54
C LEU A 352 22.70 -13.88 -1.20
N GLY A 353 22.97 -14.95 -1.95
CA GLY A 353 24.15 -15.80 -1.71
C GLY A 353 25.46 -15.18 -2.20
N ARG A 354 25.43 -14.58 -3.40
CA ARG A 354 26.59 -13.93 -4.05
C ARG A 354 26.11 -12.90 -5.06
N LEU A 355 26.97 -11.94 -5.37
CA LEU A 355 26.81 -11.07 -6.55
C LEU A 355 27.22 -11.83 -7.82
N ALA A 356 26.61 -11.47 -8.94
CA ALA A 356 27.00 -11.99 -10.25
C ALA A 356 28.25 -11.29 -10.82
N THR A 357 28.50 -10.04 -10.42
CA THR A 357 29.66 -9.25 -10.86
C THR A 357 30.98 -9.77 -10.27
N ALA A 358 31.95 -10.02 -11.15
CA ALA A 358 33.27 -10.55 -10.76
C ALA A 358 34.23 -9.47 -10.21
N ASP A 359 33.96 -8.21 -10.50
CA ASP A 359 34.73 -7.03 -10.09
C ASP A 359 34.20 -6.39 -8.80
N SER A 360 33.15 -6.95 -8.20
CA SER A 360 32.61 -6.47 -6.92
C SER A 360 33.54 -6.77 -5.74
N PRO A 361 33.61 -5.87 -4.74
CA PRO A 361 34.19 -6.19 -3.44
C PRO A 361 33.44 -7.31 -2.74
N SER A 362 34.11 -8.00 -1.82
CA SER A 362 33.44 -8.94 -0.92
C SER A 362 32.65 -8.22 0.17
N PHE A 363 31.41 -8.65 0.39
CA PHE A 363 30.54 -8.21 1.49
C PHE A 363 30.19 -9.37 2.42
N THR A 364 29.92 -9.05 3.69
CA THR A 364 29.48 -10.04 4.69
C THR A 364 27.96 -10.14 4.77
N GLU A 365 27.27 -9.08 4.39
CA GLU A 365 25.81 -8.96 4.38
C GLU A 365 25.37 -8.63 2.95
N LEU A 366 24.44 -9.42 2.41
CA LEU A 366 23.91 -9.29 1.06
C LEU A 366 22.42 -9.61 1.10
N ASP A 367 21.58 -8.58 1.00
CA ASP A 367 20.19 -8.70 1.36
C ASP A 367 19.29 -7.89 0.42
N LEU A 368 18.24 -8.55 -0.07
CA LEU A 368 17.19 -7.99 -0.89
C LEU A 368 16.02 -7.58 0.00
N PHE A 369 15.50 -6.39 -0.24
CA PHE A 369 14.37 -5.84 0.48
C PHE A 369 13.29 -5.40 -0.49
N LYS A 370 12.10 -5.97 -0.31
CA LYS A 370 10.89 -5.61 -1.04
C LYS A 370 10.30 -4.32 -0.46
N ILE A 371 9.88 -3.44 -1.36
CA ILE A 371 9.12 -2.23 -1.10
C ILE A 371 7.67 -2.49 -1.53
N PRO A 372 6.69 -2.43 -0.61
CA PRO A 372 5.29 -2.70 -0.92
C PRO A 372 4.68 -1.64 -1.86
N ALA A 373 3.69 -2.01 -2.66
CA ALA A 373 3.02 -1.09 -3.58
C ALA A 373 2.09 -0.07 -2.87
N ASP A 374 1.48 -0.48 -1.76
CA ASP A 374 0.47 0.30 -1.02
C ASP A 374 1.05 1.51 -0.26
N ILE A 375 2.37 1.59 -0.14
CA ILE A 375 3.03 2.70 0.53
C ILE A 375 3.22 3.93 -0.37
N GLY A 376 3.04 3.79 -1.69
CA GLY A 376 3.16 4.91 -2.64
C GLY A 376 4.60 5.29 -2.99
N PHE A 377 5.52 4.33 -3.00
CA PHE A 377 6.90 4.54 -3.44
C PHE A 377 6.97 4.75 -4.96
N ASP A 378 7.62 5.83 -5.38
CA ASP A 378 7.96 6.09 -6.78
C ASP A 378 9.45 5.76 -7.02
N PRO A 379 9.77 4.70 -7.79
CA PRO A 379 11.16 4.30 -8.04
C PRO A 379 11.96 5.32 -8.85
N THR A 380 11.30 6.32 -9.45
CA THR A 380 11.91 7.35 -10.30
C THR A 380 12.25 8.64 -9.57
N GLU A 381 11.72 8.81 -8.35
CA GLU A 381 12.02 9.94 -7.48
C GLU A 381 13.17 9.63 -6.50
N PRO A 382 13.93 10.65 -6.04
CA PRO A 382 14.95 10.46 -5.03
C PRO A 382 14.38 9.88 -3.73
N PHE A 383 15.11 8.97 -3.11
CA PHE A 383 14.82 8.45 -1.77
C PHE A 383 16.12 8.33 -0.97
N ARG A 384 16.02 8.03 0.32
CA ARG A 384 17.19 7.71 1.14
C ARG A 384 16.95 6.46 1.95
N LEU A 385 18.01 5.66 2.11
CA LEU A 385 18.05 4.62 3.12
C LEU A 385 18.76 5.19 4.34
N GLN A 386 18.03 5.39 5.41
CA GLN A 386 18.57 5.90 6.66
C GLN A 386 19.11 4.74 7.51
N LEU A 387 20.34 4.87 7.97
CA LEU A 387 21.01 3.97 8.90
C LEU A 387 20.93 4.54 10.31
N LEU A 388 20.39 3.77 11.25
CA LEU A 388 20.38 4.08 12.67
C LEU A 388 21.62 3.47 13.35
N VAL A 389 22.47 4.33 13.91
CA VAL A 389 23.64 3.94 14.67
C VAL A 389 23.38 4.13 16.15
N GLN A 390 23.52 3.06 16.92
CA GLN A 390 23.31 3.07 18.37
C GLN A 390 24.64 3.06 19.13
N ARG A 391 24.66 3.70 20.31
CA ARG A 391 25.77 3.65 21.27
C ARG A 391 25.25 3.32 22.65
N ALA A 392 25.81 2.30 23.28
CA ALA A 392 25.45 1.92 24.64
C ALA A 392 26.05 2.88 25.66
N VAL A 393 25.20 3.64 26.35
CA VAL A 393 25.58 4.65 27.36
C VAL A 393 25.41 4.17 28.80
N GLY A 394 24.64 3.11 29.00
CA GLY A 394 24.40 2.48 30.30
C GLY A 394 24.51 0.96 30.26
N ALA A 395 23.92 0.28 31.24
CA ALA A 395 23.78 -1.19 31.23
C ALA A 395 22.67 -1.62 30.26
N ILE A 396 21.58 -0.86 30.25
CA ILE A 396 20.45 -1.03 29.33
C ILE A 396 20.28 0.20 28.43
N ASP A 397 20.85 1.35 28.80
CA ASP A 397 20.64 2.61 28.10
C ASP A 397 21.47 2.75 26.83
N LYS A 398 20.84 3.26 25.77
CA LYS A 398 21.45 3.55 24.48
C LYS A 398 21.06 4.93 23.99
N THR A 399 21.98 5.59 23.28
CA THR A 399 21.69 6.77 22.45
C THR A 399 21.83 6.41 20.98
N PHE A 400 21.24 7.21 20.10
CA PHE A 400 21.15 6.93 18.68
C PHE A 400 21.43 8.18 17.85
N ILE A 401 22.01 7.97 16.68
CA ILE A 401 22.17 8.97 15.63
C ILE A 401 21.82 8.32 14.29
N THR A 402 21.45 9.14 13.31
CA THR A 402 21.09 8.67 11.96
C THR A 402 22.12 9.12 10.92
N PHE A 403 22.31 8.28 9.90
CA PHE A 403 23.09 8.61 8.72
C PHE A 403 22.30 8.27 7.46
N ASP A 404 22.23 9.20 6.53
CA ASP A 404 21.40 9.05 5.34
C ASP A 404 22.23 8.62 4.11
N LEU A 405 21.84 7.50 3.50
CA LEU A 405 22.32 7.09 2.17
C LEU A 405 21.32 7.51 1.10
N GLY A 406 21.52 8.71 0.54
CA GLY A 406 20.70 9.23 -0.56
C GLY A 406 20.89 8.45 -1.87
N TYR A 407 19.79 8.15 -2.54
CA TYR A 407 19.73 7.42 -3.79
C TYR A 407 18.80 8.13 -4.79
N ARG A 408 19.26 8.22 -6.03
CA ARG A 408 18.45 8.65 -7.17
C ARG A 408 18.76 7.69 -8.30
N VAL A 409 17.73 7.05 -8.84
CA VAL A 409 17.93 6.19 -10.02
C VAL A 409 18.48 7.04 -11.17
N PRO A 410 19.60 6.64 -11.80
CA PRO A 410 20.13 7.38 -12.95
C PRO A 410 19.12 7.48 -14.10
N ASP A 411 19.08 8.62 -14.78
CA ASP A 411 18.10 8.91 -15.83
C ASP A 411 18.09 7.88 -16.97
N ARG A 412 19.21 7.18 -17.21
CA ARG A 412 19.30 6.11 -18.21
C ARG A 412 18.41 4.90 -17.93
N HIS A 413 18.03 4.69 -16.66
CA HIS A 413 17.13 3.62 -16.22
C HIS A 413 15.69 4.09 -16.11
N VAL A 414 15.40 5.35 -16.50
CA VAL A 414 14.08 5.96 -16.40
C VAL A 414 13.65 6.48 -17.76
N GLU A 415 12.48 6.06 -18.21
CA GLU A 415 11.87 6.60 -19.42
C GLU A 415 10.70 7.52 -19.08
N LYS A 416 10.45 8.49 -19.97
CA LYS A 416 9.27 9.34 -19.88
C LYS A 416 8.14 8.63 -20.60
N VAL A 417 7.15 8.20 -19.83
CA VAL A 417 5.86 7.82 -20.37
C VAL A 417 5.08 9.12 -20.52
N THR A 418 4.72 9.45 -21.76
CA THR A 418 3.60 10.37 -21.89
C THR A 418 2.39 9.55 -21.42
N PRO A 419 1.76 9.84 -20.27
CA PRO A 419 0.51 9.18 -19.95
C PRO A 419 -0.34 9.39 -21.19
N ALA A 420 -0.82 8.29 -21.78
CA ALA A 420 -1.62 8.38 -22.99
C ALA A 420 -2.72 9.38 -22.64
N SER A 421 -2.63 10.59 -23.22
CA SER A 421 -3.59 11.64 -22.95
C SER A 421 -4.95 10.97 -23.15
N PRO A 422 -5.99 11.27 -22.36
CA PRO A 422 -7.33 10.80 -22.72
C PRO A 422 -7.65 11.09 -24.19
N ALA A 423 -7.04 12.15 -24.75
CA ALA A 423 -7.05 12.51 -26.17
C ALA A 423 -6.10 11.69 -27.08
N ALA A 424 -4.99 11.11 -26.59
CA ALA A 424 -4.08 10.26 -27.34
C ALA A 424 -4.47 8.77 -27.28
N THR A 425 -5.10 8.30 -26.21
CA THR A 425 -5.84 7.04 -26.18
C THR A 425 -7.06 7.16 -27.09
N ALA A 426 -7.80 8.27 -27.01
CA ALA A 426 -8.87 8.57 -27.97
C ALA A 426 -8.35 8.77 -29.40
N ALA A 427 -7.12 9.26 -29.62
CA ALA A 427 -6.54 9.42 -30.96
C ALA A 427 -5.95 8.13 -31.52
N ALA A 428 -5.38 7.26 -30.68
CA ALA A 428 -4.92 5.93 -31.10
C ALA A 428 -6.13 5.01 -31.34
N GLU A 429 -7.16 5.12 -30.50
CA GLU A 429 -8.48 4.55 -30.76
C GLU A 429 -9.10 5.19 -32.00
N SER A 430 -8.96 6.50 -32.26
CA SER A 430 -9.47 7.17 -33.47
C SER A 430 -8.62 6.96 -34.72
N VAL A 431 -7.41 6.40 -34.64
CA VAL A 431 -6.61 5.98 -35.80
C VAL A 431 -6.89 4.51 -36.12
N SER A 432 -7.09 3.65 -35.10
CA SER A 432 -7.65 2.31 -35.33
C SER A 432 -9.13 2.37 -35.76
N ALA A 433 -9.88 3.34 -35.23
CA ALA A 433 -11.23 3.67 -35.67
C ALA A 433 -11.19 4.54 -36.93
N GLY A 434 -10.11 5.26 -37.21
CA GLY A 434 -9.88 6.05 -38.44
C GLY A 434 -9.78 5.19 -39.69
N ALA A 435 -9.13 4.02 -39.57
CA ALA A 435 -9.16 2.97 -40.60
C ALA A 435 -10.53 2.27 -40.70
N MET A 436 -11.40 2.46 -39.71
CA MET A 436 -12.77 1.95 -39.62
C MET A 436 -13.84 3.09 -39.72
N GLU A 437 -13.44 4.32 -40.02
CA GLU A 437 -14.25 5.55 -40.05
C GLU A 437 -14.64 5.91 -41.49
N ARG A 438 -14.73 4.91 -42.37
CA ARG A 438 -15.62 4.99 -43.53
C ARG A 438 -16.97 4.34 -43.27
N SER A 439 -17.33 4.10 -42.02
CA SER A 439 -18.56 3.41 -41.65
C SER A 439 -19.31 4.14 -40.53
N ASP A 440 -20.38 4.84 -40.95
CA ASP A 440 -21.49 5.48 -40.23
C ASP A 440 -21.59 5.39 -38.68
N PRO A 441 -21.92 6.50 -37.97
CA PRO A 441 -22.13 6.58 -36.51
C PRO A 441 -23.19 5.62 -35.94
N ASP A 442 -24.09 5.09 -36.76
CA ASP A 442 -25.03 4.06 -36.33
C ASP A 442 -24.31 2.78 -35.88
N GLN A 443 -23.11 2.46 -36.41
CA GLN A 443 -22.42 1.20 -36.12
C GLN A 443 -21.86 1.06 -34.70
N LEU A 444 -21.53 2.15 -34.01
CA LEU A 444 -21.02 2.11 -32.63
C LEU A 444 -22.12 1.70 -31.62
N SER A 445 -23.37 2.11 -31.86
CA SER A 445 -24.54 1.66 -31.08
C SER A 445 -24.82 0.15 -31.23
N HIS A 446 -24.19 -0.49 -32.24
CA HIS A 446 -24.29 -1.91 -32.55
C HIS A 446 -23.06 -2.72 -32.11
N LEU A 447 -21.99 -2.11 -31.61
CA LEU A 447 -20.76 -2.85 -31.28
C LEU A 447 -20.98 -3.83 -30.12
N TRP A 448 -21.59 -3.38 -29.02
CA TRP A 448 -21.97 -4.27 -27.91
C TRP A 448 -22.96 -5.34 -28.36
N LYS A 449 -23.92 -5.00 -29.23
CA LYS A 449 -24.87 -5.97 -29.83
C LYS A 449 -24.13 -7.01 -30.68
N ARG A 450 -23.11 -6.59 -31.41
CA ARG A 450 -22.30 -7.44 -32.31
C ARG A 450 -21.37 -8.35 -31.51
N ILE A 451 -20.76 -7.86 -30.42
CA ILE A 451 -19.98 -8.66 -29.47
C ILE A 451 -20.88 -9.69 -28.80
N TRP A 452 -22.08 -9.31 -28.34
CA TRP A 452 -23.07 -10.25 -27.81
C TRP A 452 -23.54 -11.28 -28.84
N LEU A 453 -23.77 -10.86 -30.10
CA LEU A 453 -24.12 -11.78 -31.19
C LEU A 453 -22.97 -12.72 -31.55
N GLN A 454 -21.72 -12.25 -31.54
CA GLN A 454 -20.54 -13.08 -31.79
C GLN A 454 -20.29 -14.07 -30.65
N LYS A 455 -20.49 -13.65 -29.41
CA LYS A 455 -20.31 -14.45 -28.19
C LYS A 455 -21.58 -15.19 -27.75
N ARG A 456 -22.63 -15.22 -28.58
CA ARG A 456 -23.96 -15.78 -28.24
C ARG A 456 -23.90 -17.23 -27.75
N PHE A 457 -22.97 -18.03 -28.27
CA PHE A 457 -22.81 -19.42 -27.87
C PHE A 457 -22.14 -19.55 -26.50
N GLU A 458 -21.13 -18.73 -26.23
CA GLU A 458 -20.45 -18.67 -24.93
C GLU A 458 -21.40 -18.16 -23.84
N VAL A 459 -22.14 -17.09 -24.14
CA VAL A 459 -23.17 -16.53 -23.23
C VAL A 459 -24.29 -17.53 -22.99
N ALA A 460 -24.79 -18.20 -24.03
CA ALA A 460 -25.83 -19.23 -23.86
C ALA A 460 -25.34 -20.42 -23.02
N ALA A 461 -24.09 -20.85 -23.21
CA ALA A 461 -23.48 -21.92 -22.42
C ALA A 461 -23.33 -21.52 -20.94
N LEU A 462 -22.88 -20.29 -20.67
CA LEU A 462 -22.77 -19.75 -19.31
C LEU A 462 -24.14 -19.64 -18.64
N VAL A 463 -25.14 -19.07 -19.33
CA VAL A 463 -26.50 -18.94 -18.80
C VAL A 463 -27.11 -20.31 -18.54
N ALA A 464 -26.90 -21.29 -19.44
CA ALA A 464 -27.36 -22.67 -19.22
C ALA A 464 -26.69 -23.29 -17.98
N ALA A 465 -25.39 -23.08 -17.79
CA ALA A 465 -24.68 -23.59 -16.61
C ALA A 465 -25.22 -22.97 -15.30
N ILE A 466 -25.48 -21.66 -15.29
CA ILE A 466 -26.07 -20.96 -14.14
C ILE A 466 -27.48 -21.47 -13.85
N VAL A 467 -28.32 -21.66 -14.89
CA VAL A 467 -29.68 -22.20 -14.74
C VAL A 467 -29.65 -23.61 -14.17
N VAL A 468 -28.74 -24.47 -14.66
CA VAL A 468 -28.57 -25.83 -14.13
C VAL A 468 -28.16 -25.80 -12.67
N LEU A 469 -27.17 -24.98 -12.30
CA LEU A 469 -26.69 -24.88 -10.92
C LEU A 469 -27.75 -24.31 -9.98
N THR A 470 -28.49 -23.29 -10.44
CA THR A 470 -29.63 -22.72 -9.71
C THR A 470 -30.74 -23.76 -9.53
N GLY A 471 -31.06 -24.53 -10.58
CA GLY A 471 -32.02 -25.63 -10.50
C GLY A 471 -31.61 -26.68 -9.47
N VAL A 472 -30.34 -27.09 -9.48
CA VAL A 472 -29.80 -28.02 -8.48
C VAL A 472 -29.89 -27.46 -7.06
N PHE A 473 -29.68 -26.15 -6.89
CA PHE A 473 -29.83 -25.51 -5.58
C PHE A 473 -31.27 -25.60 -5.05
N PHE A 474 -32.28 -25.36 -5.88
CA PHE A 474 -33.70 -25.48 -5.48
C PHE A 474 -34.15 -26.94 -5.29
N PHE A 475 -33.60 -27.88 -6.07
CA PHE A 475 -33.93 -29.32 -6.00
C PHE A 475 -32.86 -30.14 -5.26
N GLN A 476 -32.10 -29.49 -4.37
CA GLN A 476 -30.96 -30.10 -3.67
C GLN A 476 -31.34 -31.39 -2.93
N MET A 477 -32.55 -31.45 -2.35
CA MET A 477 -33.04 -32.62 -1.60
C MET A 477 -33.31 -33.83 -2.49
N GLN A 478 -33.69 -33.60 -3.75
CA GLN A 478 -33.95 -34.65 -4.74
C GLN A 478 -32.65 -35.10 -5.41
N VAL A 479 -31.74 -34.17 -5.72
CA VAL A 479 -30.44 -34.45 -6.34
C VAL A 479 -29.57 -35.28 -5.38
N THR A 480 -29.51 -34.90 -4.11
CA THR A 480 -28.69 -35.57 -3.08
C THR A 480 -29.23 -36.92 -2.61
N ARG A 481 -30.43 -37.32 -3.06
CA ARG A 481 -31.04 -38.61 -2.71
C ARG A 481 -30.28 -39.81 -3.31
N SER A 482 -29.54 -39.60 -4.39
CA SER A 482 -28.66 -40.61 -4.99
C SER A 482 -27.22 -40.13 -4.95
N GLU A 483 -26.41 -40.81 -4.14
CA GLU A 483 -24.98 -40.52 -3.97
C GLU A 483 -24.22 -40.65 -5.29
N ARG A 484 -24.48 -41.72 -6.05
CA ARG A 484 -23.85 -41.95 -7.37
C ARG A 484 -24.20 -40.87 -8.38
N PHE A 485 -25.46 -40.41 -8.41
CA PHE A 485 -25.88 -39.35 -9.31
C PHE A 485 -25.20 -38.02 -8.95
N THR A 486 -25.20 -37.67 -7.67
CA THR A 486 -24.56 -36.42 -7.18
C THR A 486 -23.07 -36.40 -7.44
N TYR A 487 -22.38 -37.53 -7.23
CA TYR A 487 -20.95 -37.66 -7.49
C TYR A 487 -20.63 -37.41 -8.97
N TRP A 488 -21.28 -38.12 -9.89
CA TRP A 488 -21.01 -37.98 -11.32
C TRP A 488 -21.45 -36.62 -11.86
N PHE A 489 -22.57 -36.07 -11.37
CA PHE A 489 -23.00 -34.73 -11.72
C PHE A 489 -21.97 -33.67 -11.31
N ARG A 490 -21.47 -33.73 -10.07
CA ARG A 490 -20.46 -32.79 -9.56
C ARG A 490 -19.16 -32.88 -10.38
N ILE A 491 -18.67 -34.08 -10.63
CA ILE A 491 -17.46 -34.29 -11.44
C ILE A 491 -17.67 -33.76 -12.87
N GLY A 492 -18.83 -34.02 -13.48
CA GLY A 492 -19.17 -33.50 -14.80
C GLY A 492 -19.22 -31.96 -14.84
N PHE A 493 -19.82 -31.33 -13.83
CA PHE A 493 -19.91 -29.88 -13.77
C PHE A 493 -18.55 -29.20 -13.51
N LEU A 494 -17.71 -29.80 -12.65
CA LEU A 494 -16.35 -29.33 -12.42
C LEU A 494 -15.47 -29.49 -13.66
N ALA A 495 -15.57 -30.61 -14.38
CA ALA A 495 -14.87 -30.81 -15.65
C ALA A 495 -15.33 -29.81 -16.72
N PHE A 496 -16.64 -29.55 -16.82
CA PHE A 496 -17.17 -28.50 -17.69
C PHE A 496 -16.62 -27.12 -17.32
N THR A 497 -16.61 -26.77 -16.03
CA THR A 497 -16.09 -25.49 -15.54
C THR A 497 -14.61 -25.33 -15.89
N LEU A 498 -13.80 -26.36 -15.65
CA LEU A 498 -12.36 -26.35 -15.93
C LEU A 498 -12.07 -26.22 -17.44
N ILE A 499 -12.74 -27.02 -18.27
CA ILE A 499 -12.43 -27.10 -19.70
C ILE A 499 -13.05 -25.93 -20.47
N VAL A 500 -14.32 -25.61 -20.21
CA VAL A 500 -15.06 -24.59 -20.97
C VAL A 500 -14.82 -23.19 -20.43
N LEU A 501 -14.86 -22.98 -19.11
CA LEU A 501 -14.63 -21.65 -18.53
C LEU A 501 -13.14 -21.38 -18.29
N GLY A 502 -12.39 -22.37 -17.81
CA GLY A 502 -10.95 -22.26 -17.59
C GLY A 502 -10.16 -22.22 -18.91
N TRP A 503 -10.04 -23.35 -19.61
CA TRP A 503 -9.13 -23.46 -20.77
C TRP A 503 -9.66 -22.81 -22.05
N TYR A 504 -10.96 -22.94 -22.35
CA TYR A 504 -11.52 -22.41 -23.60
C TYR A 504 -11.80 -20.90 -23.52
N ALA A 505 -12.39 -20.42 -22.42
CA ALA A 505 -12.75 -19.01 -22.25
C ALA A 505 -11.68 -18.15 -21.55
N ASN A 506 -10.58 -18.75 -21.03
CA ASN A 506 -9.55 -18.07 -20.23
C ASN A 506 -10.12 -17.25 -19.06
N ALA A 507 -11.28 -17.65 -18.51
CA ALA A 507 -11.93 -16.92 -17.43
C ALA A 507 -11.32 -17.33 -16.08
N GLN A 508 -10.70 -16.38 -15.38
CA GLN A 508 -10.24 -16.56 -14.01
C GLN A 508 -11.36 -16.15 -13.05
N LEU A 509 -11.98 -17.12 -12.37
CA LEU A 509 -12.91 -16.84 -11.27
C LEU A 509 -12.10 -16.42 -10.05
N SER A 510 -11.96 -15.11 -9.82
CA SER A 510 -11.42 -14.61 -8.55
C SER A 510 -12.44 -14.89 -7.44
N VAL A 511 -12.12 -15.80 -6.53
CA VAL A 511 -12.89 -15.96 -5.29
C VAL A 511 -12.46 -14.83 -4.37
N VAL A 512 -13.15 -13.69 -4.45
CA VAL A 512 -13.11 -12.68 -3.40
C VAL A 512 -14.01 -13.23 -2.29
N ASN A 513 -13.40 -13.76 -1.23
CA ASN A 513 -14.13 -13.96 0.02
C ASN A 513 -14.44 -12.57 0.58
N VAL A 514 -15.71 -12.17 0.50
CA VAL A 514 -16.25 -11.00 1.19
C VAL A 514 -16.60 -11.40 2.62
#